data_AF-A0A5E6NM98-F1
#
_entry.id   AF-A0A5E6NM98-F1
#
_cell.length_a   1.000
_cell.length_b   1.000
_cell.length_c   1.000
_cell.angle_alpha   90.00
_cell.angle_beta   90.00
_cell.angle_gamma   90.00
#
_symmetry.space_group_name_H-M   'P 1'
#
loop_
_entity.id
_entity.type
_entity.pdbx_description
1 polymer ?
#
loop_
_entity_poly.entity_id
_entity_poly.type
_entity_poly.pdbx_seq_one_letter_code
_entity_poly.pdbx_strand_id
1 'polypeptide(L)'
;MQLNKLIAVKTTLAKSINLDRDKSAKELLESYVLTSTAMQNIQNIINSQKGSNTNKAWSLIGSYGSGKSSFALYLSHLLSNPKATLGKLACKKLRIENANVATNISKHLKGSNGYCEVLITGSPDSLITVFLKTLKQASLIILQYQI
;
A
#
# COMPACT_ATOMS: atom_id res chain seq x y z
N MET A 1 11.64 35.18 17.27
CA MET A 1 11.93 33.80 16.82
C MET A 1 11.06 33.54 15.60
N GLN A 2 11.61 33.20 14.43
CA GLN A 2 10.80 33.06 13.20
C GLN A 2 10.15 31.66 13.13
N LEU A 3 8.85 31.61 12.81
CA LEU A 3 8.03 30.39 12.80
C LEU A 3 8.54 29.32 11.81
N ASN A 4 9.10 29.75 10.67
CA ASN A 4 9.69 28.89 9.65
C ASN A 4 10.95 28.13 10.11
N LYS A 5 11.55 28.53 11.25
CA LYS A 5 12.66 27.80 11.89
C LYS A 5 12.16 26.73 12.87
N LEU A 6 10.88 26.76 13.22
CA LEU A 6 10.25 25.84 14.18
C LEU A 6 9.27 24.86 13.52
N ILE A 7 8.67 25.27 12.39
CA ILE A 7 7.66 24.49 11.68
C ILE A 7 8.06 24.42 10.21
N ALA A 8 8.20 23.20 9.68
CA ALA A 8 8.44 22.92 8.28
C ALA A 8 7.30 22.07 7.71
N VAL A 9 6.76 22.47 6.56
CA VAL A 9 5.72 21.70 5.86
C VAL A 9 6.39 20.66 4.97
N LYS A 10 6.00 19.40 5.12
CA LYS A 10 6.47 18.31 4.27
C LYS A 10 5.69 18.32 2.94
N THR A 11 6.28 18.91 1.89
CA THR A 11 5.61 19.15 0.59
C THR A 11 5.45 17.92 -0.29
N THR A 12 6.10 16.79 0.04
CA THR A 12 6.02 15.53 -0.73
C THR A 12 4.61 14.95 -0.80
N LEU A 13 3.73 15.30 0.14
CA LEU A 13 2.32 14.88 0.16
C LEU A 13 1.39 15.71 -0.73
N ALA A 14 1.85 16.85 -1.27
CA ALA A 14 1.03 17.73 -2.11
C ALA A 14 0.94 17.28 -3.57
N LYS A 15 1.74 16.28 -3.98
CA LYS A 15 1.75 15.77 -5.36
C LYS A 15 0.70 14.66 -5.53
N SER A 16 0.01 14.69 -6.67
CA SER A 16 -0.89 13.60 -7.05
C SER A 16 -0.09 12.32 -7.31
N ILE A 17 -0.53 11.21 -6.70
CA ILE A 17 0.12 9.90 -6.84
C ILE A 17 -0.49 9.15 -8.02
N ASN A 18 0.38 8.66 -8.90
CA ASN A 18 0.05 7.71 -9.96
C ASN A 18 0.58 6.33 -9.57
N LEU A 19 -0.31 5.35 -9.41
CA LEU A 19 0.06 4.03 -8.87
C LEU A 19 1.08 3.28 -9.73
N ASP A 20 1.04 3.40 -11.06
CA ASP A 20 1.98 2.67 -11.92
C ASP A 20 3.36 3.33 -11.93
N ARG A 21 3.38 4.66 -12.06
CA ARG A 21 4.64 5.44 -12.04
C ARG A 21 5.33 5.37 -10.69
N ASP A 22 4.56 5.45 -9.62
CA ASP A 22 5.09 5.72 -8.29
C ASP A 22 5.27 4.45 -7.44
N LYS A 23 5.05 3.26 -8.01
CA LYS A 23 5.09 1.95 -7.33
C LYS A 23 6.41 1.61 -6.62
N SER A 24 7.50 2.30 -6.94
CA SER A 24 8.83 2.04 -6.35
C SER A 24 9.35 3.23 -5.54
N ALA A 25 8.55 4.29 -5.40
CA ALA A 25 8.97 5.54 -4.80
C ALA A 25 8.99 5.45 -3.26
N LYS A 26 10.14 5.03 -2.72
CA LYS A 26 10.39 4.95 -1.26
C LYS A 26 10.00 6.24 -0.53
N GLU A 27 10.30 7.40 -1.11
CA GLU A 27 10.01 8.71 -0.52
C GLU A 27 8.51 8.94 -0.27
N LEU A 28 7.63 8.43 -1.14
CA LEU A 28 6.19 8.53 -0.97
C LEU A 28 5.70 7.64 0.17
N LEU A 29 6.26 6.44 0.30
CA LEU A 29 5.95 5.54 1.41
C LEU A 29 6.40 6.14 2.76
N GLU A 30 7.59 6.75 2.80
CA GLU A 30 8.10 7.44 3.99
C GLU A 30 7.26 8.66 4.36
N SER A 31 6.78 9.39 3.36
CA SER A 31 6.01 10.62 3.53
C SER A 31 4.54 10.38 3.84
N TYR A 32 3.97 9.21 3.49
CA TYR A 32 2.57 8.88 3.76
C TYR A 32 2.21 9.07 5.24
N VAL A 33 1.00 9.55 5.54
CA VAL A 33 0.53 9.71 6.93
C VAL A 33 -0.58 8.69 7.18
N LEU A 34 -0.38 7.85 8.19
CA LEU A 34 -1.36 6.86 8.61
C LEU A 34 -2.45 7.55 9.45
N THR A 35 -3.51 7.97 8.78
CA THR A 35 -4.68 8.55 9.47
C THR A 35 -5.49 7.46 10.20
N SER A 36 -6.36 7.88 11.13
CA SER A 36 -7.31 6.98 11.79
C SER A 36 -8.17 6.21 10.78
N THR A 37 -8.64 6.89 9.72
CA THR A 37 -9.38 6.27 8.62
C THR A 37 -8.54 5.23 7.86
N ALA A 38 -7.27 5.52 7.55
CA ALA A 38 -6.39 4.55 6.89
C ALA A 38 -6.19 3.30 7.78
N MET A 39 -6.00 3.50 9.08
CA MET A 39 -5.84 2.43 10.05
C MET A 39 -7.07 1.54 10.17
N GLN A 40 -8.28 2.13 10.21
CA GLN A 40 -9.54 1.39 10.22
C GLN A 40 -9.71 0.57 8.93
N ASN A 41 -9.41 1.17 7.76
CA ASN A 41 -9.49 0.45 6.49
C ASN A 41 -8.52 -0.74 6.41
N ILE A 42 -7.28 -0.57 6.87
CA ILE A 42 -6.31 -1.68 6.96
C ILE A 42 -6.87 -2.82 7.82
N GLN A 43 -7.41 -2.51 9.00
CA GLN A 43 -8.00 -3.53 9.88
C GLN A 43 -9.19 -4.25 9.24
N ASN A 44 -10.09 -3.50 8.60
CA ASN A 44 -11.26 -4.06 7.92
C ASN A 44 -10.83 -5.01 6.78
N ILE A 45 -9.84 -4.60 5.98
CA ILE A 45 -9.29 -5.41 4.89
C ILE A 45 -8.70 -6.70 5.46
N ILE A 46 -7.84 -6.64 6.48
CA ILE A 46 -7.24 -7.84 7.09
C ILE A 46 -8.29 -8.74 7.74
N ASN A 47 -9.30 -8.18 8.40
CA ASN A 47 -10.38 -8.96 9.01
C ASN A 47 -11.27 -9.63 7.95
N SER A 48 -11.50 -8.99 6.80
CA SER A 48 -12.24 -9.60 5.68
C SER A 48 -11.55 -10.85 5.10
N GLN A 49 -10.24 -10.99 5.32
CA GLN A 49 -9.49 -12.18 4.90
C GLN A 49 -9.61 -13.35 5.87
N LYS A 50 -10.18 -13.13 7.06
CA LYS A 50 -10.39 -14.19 8.07
C LYS A 50 -11.74 -14.87 7.82
N GLY A 51 -11.73 -16.20 7.74
CA GLY A 51 -12.94 -17.01 7.57
C GLY A 51 -13.21 -17.47 6.13
N SER A 52 -14.27 -18.24 5.95
CA SER A 52 -14.70 -18.80 4.65
C SER A 52 -15.46 -17.80 3.76
N ASN A 53 -15.56 -16.54 4.18
CA ASN A 53 -16.37 -15.54 3.49
C ASN A 53 -15.77 -15.23 2.10
N THR A 54 -16.63 -15.23 1.08
CA THR A 54 -16.20 -15.16 -0.33
C THR A 54 -15.98 -13.73 -0.83
N ASN A 55 -16.47 -12.72 -0.10
CA ASN A 55 -16.44 -11.33 -0.57
C ASN A 55 -15.17 -10.59 -0.12
N LYS A 56 -14.15 -10.59 -0.99
CA LYS A 56 -12.83 -9.96 -0.75
C LYS A 56 -12.62 -8.65 -1.53
N ALA A 57 -13.61 -8.24 -2.31
CA ALA A 57 -13.58 -7.00 -3.07
C ALA A 57 -14.06 -5.82 -2.18
N TRP A 58 -13.41 -4.67 -2.33
CA TRP A 58 -13.72 -3.45 -1.58
C TRP A 58 -13.53 -2.22 -2.47
N SER A 59 -14.22 -1.14 -2.13
CA SER A 59 -14.11 0.16 -2.79
C SER A 59 -13.75 1.21 -1.76
N LEU A 60 -12.76 2.05 -2.07
CA LEU A 60 -12.37 3.20 -1.26
C LEU A 60 -12.87 4.48 -1.94
N ILE A 61 -13.87 5.13 -1.33
CA ILE A 61 -14.53 6.32 -1.87
C ILE A 61 -14.16 7.53 -1.01
N GLY A 62 -13.92 8.69 -1.64
CA GLY A 62 -13.57 9.93 -0.97
C GLY A 62 -13.29 11.05 -1.96
N SER A 63 -13.26 12.29 -1.49
CA SER A 63 -13.02 13.49 -2.32
C SER A 63 -11.66 13.46 -3.02
N TYR A 64 -11.49 14.27 -4.07
CA TYR A 64 -10.18 14.45 -4.69
C TYR A 64 -9.16 14.95 -3.65
N GLY A 65 -7.93 14.44 -3.71
CA GLY A 65 -6.88 14.78 -2.74
C GLY A 65 -7.00 14.09 -1.37
N SER A 66 -8.01 13.25 -1.12
CA SER A 66 -8.17 12.54 0.17
C SER A 66 -7.16 11.40 0.44
N GLY A 67 -6.13 11.25 -0.40
CA GLY A 67 -5.07 10.26 -0.20
C GLY A 67 -5.40 8.81 -0.57
N LYS A 68 -6.46 8.56 -1.36
CA LYS A 68 -6.88 7.19 -1.76
C LYS A 68 -5.79 6.41 -2.50
N SER A 69 -5.17 7.02 -3.51
CA SER A 69 -4.09 6.40 -4.27
C SER A 69 -2.86 6.18 -3.39
N SER A 70 -2.55 7.14 -2.51
CA SER A 70 -1.47 7.01 -1.53
C SER A 70 -1.69 5.87 -0.55
N PHE A 71 -2.93 5.71 -0.08
CA PHE A 71 -3.36 4.58 0.75
C PHE A 71 -3.20 3.26 0.01
N ALA A 72 -3.68 3.17 -1.24
CA ALA A 72 -3.57 1.95 -2.03
C ALA A 72 -2.11 1.53 -2.25
N LEU A 73 -1.22 2.50 -2.54
CA LEU A 73 0.22 2.26 -2.67
C LEU A 73 0.86 1.83 -1.34
N TYR A 74 0.51 2.50 -0.23
CA TYR A 74 1.00 2.10 1.08
C TYR A 74 0.55 0.68 1.45
N LEU A 75 -0.74 0.37 1.21
CA LEU A 75 -1.33 -0.93 1.48
C LEU A 75 -0.71 -2.03 0.62
N SER A 76 -0.43 -1.76 -0.66
CA SER A 76 0.20 -2.74 -1.54
C SER A 76 1.56 -3.14 -0.95
N HIS A 77 2.40 -2.16 -0.60
CA HIS A 77 3.70 -2.41 0.02
C HIS A 77 3.58 -3.12 1.37
N LEU A 78 2.60 -2.75 2.19
CA LEU A 78 2.33 -3.39 3.47
C LEU A 78 2.00 -4.89 3.33
N LEU A 79 1.28 -5.26 2.27
CA LEU A 79 0.88 -6.64 1.98
C LEU A 79 1.87 -7.40 1.08
N SER A 80 2.84 -6.70 0.50
CA SER A 80 3.91 -7.28 -0.33
C SER A 80 4.79 -8.25 0.45
N ASN A 81 5.79 -8.83 -0.21
CA ASN A 81 6.73 -9.75 0.42
C ASN A 81 7.34 -9.13 1.71
N PRO A 82 7.15 -9.75 2.89
CA PRO A 82 7.68 -9.23 4.15
C PRO A 82 9.20 -9.07 4.19
N LYS A 83 9.93 -9.74 3.29
CA LYS A 83 11.39 -9.63 3.16
C LYS A 83 11.82 -8.42 2.32
N ALA A 84 10.94 -7.88 1.47
CA ALA A 84 11.24 -6.75 0.60
C ALA A 84 11.47 -5.46 1.39
N THR A 85 12.36 -4.59 0.88
CA THR A 85 12.74 -3.34 1.54
C THR A 85 11.55 -2.42 1.80
N LEU A 86 10.66 -2.27 0.82
CA LEU A 86 9.46 -1.44 0.95
C LEU A 86 8.43 -2.05 1.92
N GLY A 87 8.25 -3.38 1.89
CA GLY A 87 7.38 -4.08 2.85
C GLY A 87 7.85 -3.95 4.30
N LYS A 88 9.17 -4.08 4.54
CA LYS A 88 9.77 -3.84 5.86
C LYS A 88 9.55 -2.41 6.33
N LEU A 89 9.73 -1.43 5.44
CA LEU A 89 9.51 -0.02 5.75
C LEU A 89 8.05 0.28 6.09
N ALA A 90 7.10 -0.24 5.29
CA ALA A 90 5.66 -0.10 5.54
C ALA A 90 5.28 -0.71 6.90
N CYS A 91 5.73 -1.95 7.18
CA CYS A 91 5.52 -2.61 8.46
C CYS A 91 6.12 -1.84 9.65
N LYS A 92 7.35 -1.32 9.51
CA LYS A 92 8.00 -0.50 10.56
C LYS A 92 7.16 0.73 10.88
N LYS A 93 6.68 1.43 9.86
CA LYS A 93 5.84 2.63 10.02
C LYS A 93 4.50 2.29 10.70
N LEU A 94 3.85 1.21 10.29
CA LEU A 94 2.63 0.73 10.92
C LEU A 94 2.85 0.39 12.40
N ARG A 95 3.98 -0.23 12.74
CA ARG A 95 4.31 -0.64 14.11
C ARG A 95 4.49 0.55 15.05
N ILE A 96 5.03 1.67 14.55
CA ILE A 96 5.17 2.91 15.32
C ILE A 96 3.79 3.48 15.68
N GLU A 97 2.86 3.48 14.72
CA GLU A 97 1.51 4.02 14.93
C GLU A 97 0.60 3.07 15.72
N ASN A 98 0.67 1.76 15.44
CA ASN A 98 -0.14 0.76 16.12
C ASN A 98 0.51 -0.63 16.07
N ALA A 99 1.17 -1.00 17.17
CA ALA A 99 1.86 -2.28 17.30
C ALA A 99 0.92 -3.50 17.20
N ASN A 100 -0.34 -3.38 17.65
CA ASN A 100 -1.31 -4.48 17.62
C ASN A 100 -1.71 -4.82 16.19
N VAL A 101 -2.04 -3.81 15.38
CA VAL A 101 -2.38 -4.00 13.96
C VAL A 101 -1.18 -4.53 13.19
N ALA A 102 0.03 -3.98 13.42
CA ALA A 102 1.24 -4.46 12.79
C ALA A 102 1.52 -5.94 13.11
N THR A 103 1.24 -6.38 14.34
CA THR A 103 1.39 -7.79 14.74
C THR A 103 0.37 -8.69 14.06
N ASN A 104 -0.87 -8.22 13.87
CA ASN A 104 -1.88 -8.99 13.14
C ASN A 104 -1.50 -9.17 11.67
N ILE A 105 -0.95 -8.15 11.02
CA ILE A 105 -0.48 -8.23 9.64
C ILE A 105 0.72 -9.16 9.52
N SER A 106 1.71 -9.03 10.40
CA SER A 106 2.88 -9.91 10.35
C SER A 106 2.51 -11.38 10.58
N LYS A 107 1.53 -11.66 11.45
CA LYS A 107 0.95 -13.00 11.62
C LYS A 107 0.23 -13.48 10.35
N HIS A 108 -0.56 -12.61 9.73
CA HIS A 108 -1.29 -12.91 8.48
C HIS A 108 -0.37 -13.26 7.31
N LEU A 109 0.75 -12.55 7.19
CA LEU A 109 1.73 -12.77 6.13
C LEU A 109 2.75 -13.88 6.46
N LYS A 110 2.76 -14.39 7.69
CA LYS A 110 3.76 -15.36 8.16
C LYS A 110 3.71 -16.64 7.32
N GLY A 111 4.87 -17.06 6.80
CA GLY A 111 4.99 -18.27 5.98
C GLY A 111 4.54 -18.10 4.52
N SER A 112 4.12 -16.89 4.12
CA SER A 112 3.83 -16.54 2.74
C SER A 112 4.91 -15.62 2.15
N ASN A 113 4.95 -15.52 0.82
CA ASN A 113 5.75 -14.52 0.11
C ASN A 113 5.02 -13.17 -0.03
N GLY A 114 3.99 -12.92 0.79
CA GLY A 114 3.11 -11.78 0.66
C GLY A 114 2.10 -11.91 -0.49
N TYR A 115 1.44 -10.80 -0.80
CA TYR A 115 0.47 -10.69 -1.88
C TYR A 115 1.16 -10.38 -3.21
N CYS A 116 0.58 -10.87 -4.31
CA CYS A 116 0.94 -10.42 -5.65
C CYS A 116 0.26 -9.07 -5.91
N GLU A 117 1.06 -7.99 -5.94
CA GLU A 117 0.58 -6.64 -6.17
C GLU A 117 0.33 -6.41 -7.67
N VAL A 118 -0.92 -6.18 -8.06
CA VAL A 118 -1.31 -5.79 -9.42
C VAL A 118 -1.94 -4.41 -9.36
N LEU A 119 -1.13 -3.38 -9.63
CA LEU A 119 -1.56 -1.98 -9.59
C LEU A 119 -2.06 -1.54 -10.97
N ILE A 120 -3.34 -1.16 -11.05
CA ILE A 120 -3.98 -0.71 -12.28
C ILE A 120 -4.52 0.70 -12.07
N THR A 121 -4.32 1.55 -13.08
CA THR A 121 -4.90 2.89 -13.11
C THR A 121 -5.87 2.99 -14.28
N GLY A 122 -6.84 3.92 -14.20
CA GLY A 122 -7.78 4.15 -15.29
C GLY A 122 -7.03 4.58 -16.55
N SER A 123 -7.31 3.91 -17.66
CA SER A 123 -6.72 4.20 -18.97
C SER A 123 -7.75 3.97 -20.08
N PRO A 124 -7.52 4.49 -21.30
CA PRO A 124 -8.38 4.21 -22.46
C PRO A 124 -8.36 2.73 -22.91
N ASP A 125 -7.37 1.95 -22.47
CA ASP A 125 -7.24 0.54 -22.83
C ASP A 125 -8.28 -0.34 -22.12
N SER A 126 -8.59 -1.50 -22.71
CA SER A 126 -9.43 -2.51 -22.07
C SER A 126 -8.85 -2.95 -20.73
N LEU A 127 -9.70 -2.98 -19.69
CA LEU A 127 -9.33 -3.43 -18.34
C LEU A 127 -8.70 -4.83 -18.37
N ILE A 128 -9.22 -5.74 -19.21
CA ILE A 128 -8.70 -7.11 -19.33
C ILE A 128 -7.27 -7.07 -19.85
N THR A 129 -7.00 -6.29 -20.89
CA THR A 129 -5.67 -6.15 -21.49
C THR A 129 -4.67 -5.59 -20.48
N VAL A 130 -5.04 -4.52 -19.79
CA VAL A 130 -4.17 -3.91 -18.77
C VAL A 130 -3.94 -4.87 -17.61
N PHE A 131 -4.99 -5.55 -17.14
CA PHE A 131 -4.90 -6.53 -16.06
C PHE A 131 -3.94 -7.66 -16.40
N LEU A 132 -4.09 -8.30 -17.58
CA LEU A 132 -3.20 -9.39 -18.00
C LEU A 132 -1.75 -8.92 -18.17
N LYS A 133 -1.56 -7.72 -18.73
CA LYS A 133 -0.23 -7.12 -18.88
C LYS A 133 0.44 -6.88 -17.53
N THR A 134 -0.26 -6.25 -16.59
CA THR A 134 0.28 -5.94 -15.26
C THR A 134 0.49 -7.22 -14.44
N LEU A 135 -0.42 -8.19 -14.52
CA LEU A 135 -0.27 -9.48 -13.85
C LEU A 135 0.97 -10.23 -14.35
N LYS A 136 1.21 -10.27 -15.67
CA LYS A 136 2.43 -10.85 -16.25
C LYS A 136 3.70 -10.18 -15.72
N GLN A 137 3.70 -8.85 -15.60
CA GLN A 137 4.84 -8.12 -15.03
C GLN A 137 5.03 -8.46 -13.55
N ALA A 138 3.96 -8.48 -12.76
CA ALA A 138 4.01 -8.82 -11.35
C ALA A 138 4.53 -10.25 -11.11
N SER A 139 4.11 -11.23 -11.93
CA SER A 139 4.60 -12.61 -11.81
C SER A 139 6.09 -12.76 -12.10
N LEU A 140 6.62 -12.00 -13.08
CA LEU A 140 8.04 -12.04 -13.42
C LEU A 140 8.91 -11.50 -12.28
N ILE A 141 8.44 -10.44 -11.61
CA ILE A 141 9.11 -9.86 -10.44
C ILE A 141 9.16 -10.89 -9.30
N ILE A 142 8.07 -11.63 -9.05
CA ILE A 142 8.04 -12.67 -8.00
C ILE A 142 9.08 -13.76 -8.28
N LEU A 143 9.21 -14.20 -9.52
CA LEU A 143 10.18 -15.24 -9.91
C LEU A 143 11.63 -14.79 -9.71
N GLN A 144 11.93 -13.50 -9.90
CA GLN A 144 13.27 -12.94 -9.65
C GLN A 144 13.65 -12.91 -8.15
N TYR A 145 12.68 -12.93 -7.24
CA TYR A 145 12.90 -12.96 -5.78
C TYR A 145 12.85 -14.36 -5.16
N GLN A 146 12.73 -15.42 -5.97
CA GLN A 146 12.73 -16.83 -5.52
C GLN A 146 14.06 -17.56 -5.75
N ILE A 147 15.09 -16.86 -6.24
CA ILE A 147 16.48 -17.34 -6.38
C ILE A 147 17.34 -16.61 -5.35
#